data_AF-A0A428P6C4-F1
#
_entry.id   AF-A0A428P6C4-F1
#
_cell.length_a   1.000
_cell.length_b   1.000
_cell.length_c   1.000
_cell.angle_alpha   90.00
_cell.angle_beta   90.00
_cell.angle_gamma   90.00
#
_symmetry.space_group_name_H-M   'P 1'
#
loop_
_entity.id
_entity.type
_entity.pdbx_description
1 polymer ?
#
loop_
_entity_poly.entity_id
_entity_poly.type
_entity_poly.pdbx_seq_one_letter_code
_entity_poly.pdbx_strand_id
1 'polypeptide(L)'
;MFPAQLTIEGLLGLLGDKITDFLNTGANQHSEIKAGSIATSINQLLREVWQREGENEDKIRKFLWRLWNLIISIASRTQHDDERLDLLVMILKRLRDIRSDLTLLSFGMAQMWRDMPLLGECLREAANSSFMTAPSSSPAKWISLQSLFAHLYGQGITQRTDLAIWVLRDALEEELPPPGSAHDAMLEGVCQ
;
A
#
# COMPACT_ATOMS: atom_id res chain seq x y z
N MET A 1 -25.28 5.09 2.94
CA MET A 1 -26.09 3.91 3.29
C MET A 1 -25.99 2.95 2.13
N PHE A 2 -25.31 1.82 2.32
CA PHE A 2 -25.11 0.85 1.25
C PHE A 2 -26.38 0.00 1.05
N PRO A 3 -26.75 -0.34 -0.20
CA PRO A 3 -27.92 -1.17 -0.47
C PRO A 3 -27.71 -2.60 0.04
N ALA A 4 -28.68 -3.12 0.80
CA ALA A 4 -28.61 -4.43 1.48
C ALA A 4 -28.46 -5.63 0.52
N GLN A 5 -28.71 -5.45 -0.78
CA GLN A 5 -28.69 -6.50 -1.79
C GLN A 5 -27.37 -6.61 -2.57
N LEU A 6 -26.44 -5.65 -2.42
CA LEU A 6 -25.17 -5.73 -3.13
C LEU A 6 -24.19 -6.71 -2.46
N THR A 7 -23.48 -7.46 -3.30
CA THR A 7 -22.33 -8.28 -2.90
C THR A 7 -21.19 -7.38 -2.41
N ILE A 8 -20.29 -7.93 -1.58
CA ILE A 8 -19.10 -7.20 -1.09
C ILE A 8 -18.29 -6.62 -2.27
N GLU A 9 -18.20 -7.36 -3.38
CA GLU A 9 -17.54 -6.88 -4.60
C GLU A 9 -18.20 -5.65 -5.20
N GLY A 10 -19.54 -5.63 -5.27
CA GLY A 10 -20.26 -4.47 -5.76
C GLY A 10 -20.06 -3.25 -4.84
N LEU A 11 -20.01 -3.47 -3.52
CA LEU A 11 -19.74 -2.38 -2.56
C LEU A 11 -18.30 -1.84 -2.68
N LEU A 12 -17.32 -2.72 -2.91
CA LEU A 12 -15.94 -2.32 -3.20
C LEU A 12 -15.82 -1.57 -4.53
N GLY A 13 -16.59 -1.97 -5.55
CA GLY A 13 -16.67 -1.24 -6.82
C GLY A 13 -17.16 0.20 -6.62
N LEU A 14 -18.30 0.37 -5.92
CA LEU A 14 -18.84 1.70 -5.60
C LEU A 14 -17.88 2.55 -4.76
N LEU A 15 -17.15 1.92 -3.85
CA LEU A 15 -16.11 2.59 -3.07
C LEU A 15 -14.96 3.06 -3.98
N GLY A 16 -14.53 2.22 -4.92
CA GLY A 16 -13.51 2.55 -5.90
C GLY A 16 -13.88 3.73 -6.78
N ASP A 17 -15.12 3.78 -7.24
CA ASP A 17 -15.67 4.90 -8.02
C ASP A 17 -15.68 6.18 -7.18
N LYS A 18 -16.19 6.11 -5.94
CA LYS A 18 -16.20 7.24 -5.00
C LYS A 18 -14.80 7.80 -4.72
N ILE A 19 -13.80 6.92 -4.54
CA ILE A 19 -12.40 7.33 -4.37
C ILE A 19 -11.92 8.03 -5.64
N THR A 20 -12.12 7.41 -6.80
CA THR A 20 -11.66 7.94 -8.09
C THR A 20 -12.27 9.32 -8.40
N ASP A 21 -13.57 9.50 -8.15
CA ASP A 21 -14.26 10.78 -8.33
C ASP A 21 -13.69 11.86 -7.39
N PHE A 22 -13.41 11.50 -6.15
CA PHE A 22 -12.77 12.41 -5.20
C PHE A 22 -11.37 12.83 -5.66
N LEU A 23 -10.56 11.88 -6.12
CA LEU A 23 -9.24 12.18 -6.69
C LEU A 23 -9.35 13.08 -7.93
N ASN A 24 -10.32 12.83 -8.80
CA ASN A 24 -10.53 13.65 -10.00
C ASN A 24 -11.03 15.07 -9.70
N THR A 25 -11.66 15.29 -8.53
CA THR A 25 -12.09 16.62 -8.08
C THR A 25 -10.89 17.52 -7.73
N GLY A 26 -9.72 16.95 -7.43
CA GLY A 26 -8.52 17.69 -7.04
C GLY A 26 -8.59 18.28 -5.62
N ALA A 27 -7.46 18.81 -5.16
CA ALA A 27 -7.36 19.43 -3.84
C ALA A 27 -8.17 20.72 -3.77
N ASN A 28 -8.97 20.86 -2.71
CA ASN A 28 -9.79 22.04 -2.44
C ASN A 28 -10.02 22.18 -0.93
N GLN A 29 -10.66 23.27 -0.53
CA GLN A 29 -10.99 23.58 0.86
C GLN A 29 -11.85 22.51 1.59
N HIS A 30 -12.47 21.58 0.86
CA HIS A 30 -13.30 20.50 1.43
C HIS A 30 -12.63 19.13 1.37
N SER A 31 -11.38 19.03 0.92
CA SER A 31 -10.73 17.73 0.71
C SER A 31 -10.60 16.92 1.99
N GLU A 32 -10.29 17.56 3.12
CA GLU A 32 -10.22 16.91 4.44
C GLU A 32 -11.55 16.27 4.86
N ILE A 33 -12.65 17.00 4.69
CA ILE A 33 -13.99 16.53 5.04
C ILE A 33 -14.39 15.35 4.12
N LYS A 34 -14.11 15.46 2.82
CA LYS A 34 -14.41 14.41 1.84
C LYS A 34 -13.58 13.15 2.10
N ALA A 35 -12.28 13.29 2.40
CA ALA A 35 -11.42 12.18 2.77
C ALA A 35 -11.92 11.49 4.05
N GLY A 36 -12.34 12.25 5.07
CA GLY A 36 -12.96 11.72 6.28
C GLY A 36 -14.26 10.97 6.00
N SER A 37 -15.10 11.46 5.07
CA SER A 37 -16.31 10.76 4.64
C SER A 37 -16.00 9.42 3.94
N ILE A 38 -14.97 9.38 3.10
CA ILE A 38 -14.52 8.14 2.45
C ILE A 38 -13.98 7.16 3.48
N ALA A 39 -13.10 7.60 4.38
CA ALA A 39 -12.59 6.76 5.47
C ALA A 39 -13.72 6.17 6.33
N THR A 40 -14.73 6.99 6.66
CA THR A 40 -15.93 6.52 7.38
C THR A 40 -16.71 5.48 6.56
N SER A 41 -16.79 5.65 5.24
CA SER A 41 -17.45 4.69 4.34
C SER A 41 -16.70 3.35 4.30
N ILE A 42 -15.36 3.37 4.29
CA ILE A 42 -14.51 2.17 4.38
C ILE A 42 -14.76 1.45 5.70
N ASN A 43 -14.75 2.19 6.82
CA ASN A 43 -15.00 1.62 8.14
C ASN A 43 -16.41 1.03 8.25
N GLN A 44 -17.42 1.71 7.70
CA GLN A 44 -18.78 1.18 7.65
C GLN A 44 -18.84 -0.11 6.84
N LEU A 45 -18.17 -0.18 5.69
CA LEU A 45 -18.13 -1.37 4.86
C LEU A 45 -17.51 -2.56 5.60
N LEU A 46 -16.41 -2.35 6.32
CA LEU A 46 -15.85 -3.39 7.19
C LEU A 46 -16.86 -3.89 8.23
N ARG A 47 -17.59 -2.97 8.89
CA ARG A 47 -18.62 -3.34 9.87
C ARG A 47 -19.73 -4.15 9.22
N GLU A 48 -20.15 -3.80 8.01
CA GLU A 48 -21.15 -4.57 7.26
C GLU A 48 -20.65 -5.99 6.92
N VAL A 49 -19.38 -6.13 6.52
CA VAL A 49 -18.78 -7.46 6.32
C VAL A 49 -18.74 -8.25 7.62
N TRP A 50 -18.36 -7.62 8.74
CA TRP A 50 -18.34 -8.25 10.06
C TRP A 50 -19.73 -8.71 10.49
N GLN A 51 -20.77 -7.90 10.26
CA GLN A 51 -22.15 -8.28 10.59
C GLN A 51 -22.67 -9.43 9.71
N ARG A 52 -22.25 -9.51 8.44
CA ARG A 52 -22.69 -10.56 7.51
C ARG A 52 -21.96 -11.88 7.72
N GLU A 53 -20.65 -11.83 7.94
CA GLU A 53 -19.77 -13.00 7.97
C GLU A 53 -19.42 -13.45 9.40
N GLY A 54 -19.76 -12.65 10.41
CA GLY A 54 -19.43 -12.89 11.82
C GLY A 54 -17.93 -12.74 12.09
N GLU A 55 -17.42 -13.47 13.08
CA GLU A 55 -15.99 -13.55 13.43
C GLU A 55 -15.19 -14.42 12.44
N ASN A 56 -15.68 -14.62 11.22
CA ASN A 56 -14.97 -15.37 10.19
C ASN A 56 -13.78 -14.56 9.66
N GLU A 57 -12.64 -14.75 10.32
CA GLU A 57 -11.42 -14.01 10.07
C GLU A 57 -10.90 -14.18 8.63
N ASP A 58 -11.11 -15.34 8.00
CA ASP A 58 -10.74 -15.56 6.59
C ASP A 58 -11.52 -14.63 5.64
N LYS A 59 -12.79 -14.35 5.94
CA LYS A 59 -13.63 -13.44 5.15
C LYS A 59 -13.21 -11.99 5.36
N ILE A 60 -12.88 -11.61 6.60
CA ILE A 60 -12.33 -10.29 6.91
C ILE A 60 -10.97 -10.09 6.22
N ARG A 61 -10.08 -11.09 6.27
CA ARG A 61 -8.78 -11.08 5.59
C ARG A 61 -8.95 -10.90 4.08
N LYS A 62 -9.86 -11.66 3.46
CA LYS A 62 -10.18 -11.51 2.02
C LYS A 62 -10.70 -10.12 1.68
N PHE A 63 -11.56 -9.55 2.52
CA PHE A 63 -12.05 -8.19 2.34
C PHE A 63 -10.92 -7.16 2.40
N LEU A 64 -10.09 -7.21 3.45
CA LEU A 64 -8.96 -6.30 3.62
C LEU A 64 -7.96 -6.41 2.46
N TRP A 65 -7.65 -7.63 2.03
CA TRP A 65 -6.81 -7.87 0.87
C TRP A 65 -7.34 -7.19 -0.39
N ARG A 66 -8.65 -7.33 -0.67
CA ARG A 66 -9.30 -6.69 -1.83
C ARG A 66 -9.32 -5.17 -1.70
N LEU A 67 -9.60 -4.64 -0.51
CA LEU A 67 -9.58 -3.20 -0.23
C LEU A 67 -8.19 -2.60 -0.51
N TRP A 68 -7.12 -3.20 0.01
CA TRP A 68 -5.76 -2.70 -0.21
C TRP A 68 -5.35 -2.77 -1.67
N ASN A 69 -5.66 -3.88 -2.35
CA ASN A 69 -5.39 -4.01 -3.78
C ASN A 69 -6.18 -3.01 -4.63
N LEU A 70 -7.42 -2.67 -4.25
CA LEU A 70 -8.19 -1.60 -4.89
C LEU A 70 -7.48 -0.25 -4.76
N ILE A 71 -7.05 0.11 -3.55
CA ILE A 71 -6.36 1.38 -3.26
C ILE A 71 -5.02 1.43 -4.03
N ILE A 72 -4.24 0.37 -4.00
CA ILE A 72 -2.98 0.24 -4.74
C ILE A 72 -3.22 0.35 -6.26
N SER A 73 -4.27 -0.29 -6.78
CA SER A 73 -4.65 -0.22 -8.19
C SER A 73 -5.03 1.21 -8.62
N ILE A 74 -5.78 1.93 -7.79
CA ILE A 74 -6.10 3.35 -8.01
C ILE A 74 -4.82 4.19 -8.02
N ALA A 75 -3.94 4.01 -7.01
CA ALA A 75 -2.68 4.72 -6.95
C ALA A 75 -1.82 4.47 -8.19
N SER A 76 -1.68 3.22 -8.63
CA SER A 76 -0.85 2.83 -9.78
C SER A 76 -1.28 3.46 -11.12
N ARG A 77 -2.54 3.92 -11.21
CA ARG A 77 -3.10 4.63 -12.37
C ARG A 77 -2.94 6.15 -12.27
N THR A 78 -2.56 6.65 -11.10
CA THR A 78 -2.32 8.06 -10.83
C THR A 78 -0.92 8.44 -11.30
N GLN A 79 -0.71 9.63 -11.87
CA GLN A 79 0.63 10.07 -12.24
C GLN A 79 1.47 10.37 -10.97
N HIS A 80 2.80 10.29 -11.07
CA HIS A 80 3.69 10.33 -9.91
C HIS A 80 3.85 11.71 -9.25
N ASP A 81 3.54 12.78 -9.99
CA ASP A 81 3.62 14.18 -9.54
C ASP A 81 2.22 14.78 -9.35
N ASP A 82 1.24 13.91 -9.03
CA ASP A 82 -0.17 14.26 -8.95
C ASP A 82 -0.58 14.43 -7.48
N GLU A 83 -1.14 15.59 -7.14
CA GLU A 83 -1.76 15.89 -5.82
C GLU A 83 -2.79 14.83 -5.40
N ARG A 84 -3.31 14.05 -6.35
CA ARG A 84 -4.16 12.88 -6.08
C ARG A 84 -3.51 11.84 -5.18
N LEU A 85 -2.19 11.64 -5.24
CA LEU A 85 -1.50 10.72 -4.33
C LEU A 85 -1.61 11.23 -2.88
N ASP A 86 -1.45 12.54 -2.65
CA ASP A 86 -1.64 13.15 -1.34
C ASP A 86 -3.09 13.03 -0.86
N LEU A 87 -4.07 13.20 -1.75
CA LEU A 87 -5.48 12.99 -1.41
C LEU A 87 -5.77 11.53 -1.00
N LEU A 88 -5.13 10.56 -1.65
CA LEU A 88 -5.25 9.15 -1.29
C LEU A 88 -4.60 8.86 0.07
N VAL A 89 -3.42 9.40 0.31
CA VAL A 89 -2.71 9.31 1.59
C VAL A 89 -3.53 9.96 2.70
N MET A 90 -4.21 11.08 2.42
CA MET A 90 -5.12 11.73 3.37
C MET A 90 -6.31 10.85 3.74
N ILE A 91 -6.91 10.10 2.79
CA ILE A 91 -7.95 9.10 3.12
C ILE A 91 -7.39 8.06 4.10
N LEU A 92 -6.19 7.54 3.85
CA LEU A 92 -5.57 6.51 4.69
C LEU A 92 -5.21 7.04 6.08
N LYS A 93 -4.76 8.30 6.20
CA LYS A 93 -4.57 8.97 7.49
C LYS A 93 -5.89 9.07 8.25
N ARG A 94 -6.95 9.56 7.60
CA ARG A 94 -8.28 9.66 8.20
C ARG A 94 -8.83 8.30 8.61
N LEU A 95 -8.55 7.25 7.84
CA LEU A 95 -8.91 5.88 8.19
C LEU A 95 -8.17 5.40 9.45
N ARG A 96 -6.85 5.61 9.52
CA ARG A 96 -6.02 5.27 10.69
C ARG A 96 -6.47 5.98 11.96
N ASP A 97 -6.98 7.20 11.85
CA ASP A 97 -7.48 7.98 12.98
C ASP A 97 -8.85 7.49 13.50
N ILE A 98 -9.55 6.64 12.75
CA ILE A 98 -10.81 6.03 13.21
C ILE A 98 -10.49 5.02 14.30
N ARG A 99 -10.98 5.29 15.51
CA ARG A 99 -10.97 4.30 16.59
C ARG A 99 -11.90 3.14 16.23
N SER A 100 -11.31 2.00 15.91
CA SER A 100 -12.04 0.75 15.74
C SER A 100 -11.95 -0.08 17.03
N ASP A 101 -13.06 -0.67 17.40
CA ASP A 101 -13.19 -1.69 18.45
C ASP A 101 -12.83 -3.09 17.93
N LEU A 102 -12.67 -3.24 16.61
CA LEU A 102 -12.33 -4.50 15.97
C LEU A 102 -10.84 -4.80 16.11
N THR A 103 -10.54 -6.01 16.59
CA THR A 103 -9.17 -6.52 16.73
C THR A 103 -9.07 -7.85 15.99
N LEU A 104 -8.01 -8.05 15.21
CA LEU A 104 -7.77 -9.31 14.51
C LEU A 104 -6.77 -10.16 15.28
N LEU A 105 -7.23 -11.30 15.80
CA LEU A 105 -6.42 -12.19 16.63
C LEU A 105 -5.28 -12.83 15.82
N SER A 106 -5.52 -13.22 14.57
CA SER A 106 -4.50 -13.85 13.72
C SER A 106 -3.33 -12.92 13.34
N PHE A 107 -3.51 -11.60 13.52
CA PHE A 107 -2.47 -10.59 13.31
C PHE A 107 -1.87 -10.09 14.62
N GLY A 108 -1.72 -10.97 15.62
CA GLY A 108 -1.11 -10.62 16.91
C GLY A 108 -1.93 -9.60 17.70
N MET A 109 -3.26 -9.66 17.61
CA MET A 109 -4.18 -8.67 18.20
C MET A 109 -4.03 -7.26 17.58
N ALA A 110 -3.79 -7.19 16.27
CA ALA A 110 -3.73 -5.92 15.54
C ALA A 110 -5.02 -5.12 15.72
N GLN A 111 -4.88 -3.87 16.15
CA GLN A 111 -5.96 -2.90 16.20
C GLN A 111 -6.31 -2.46 14.78
N MET A 112 -7.56 -2.66 14.42
CA MET A 112 -8.05 -2.32 13.09
C MET A 112 -7.83 -0.82 12.80
N TRP A 113 -7.40 -0.53 11.58
CA TRP A 113 -7.00 0.78 11.07
C TRP A 113 -5.76 1.41 11.70
N ARG A 114 -5.52 1.26 13.01
CA ARG A 114 -4.26 1.74 13.62
C ARG A 114 -3.06 1.02 13.03
N ASP A 115 -3.15 -0.30 12.96
CA ASP A 115 -2.04 -1.16 12.53
C ASP A 115 -2.12 -1.50 11.03
N MET A 116 -3.19 -1.08 10.35
CA MET A 116 -3.44 -1.32 8.92
C MET A 116 -3.10 -2.76 8.48
N PRO A 117 -3.73 -3.78 9.08
CA PRO A 117 -3.38 -5.19 8.86
C PRO A 117 -3.43 -5.55 7.38
N LEU A 118 -2.49 -6.39 6.92
CA LEU A 118 -2.26 -6.79 5.52
C LEU A 118 -1.76 -5.68 4.57
N LEU A 119 -1.77 -4.40 4.95
CA LEU A 119 -1.37 -3.33 4.03
C LEU A 119 0.08 -3.52 3.57
N GLY A 120 1.01 -3.76 4.51
CA GLY A 120 2.42 -3.99 4.18
C GLY A 120 2.63 -5.18 3.25
N GLU A 121 1.88 -6.26 3.44
CA GLU A 121 1.95 -7.45 2.59
C GLU A 121 1.45 -7.18 1.17
N CYS A 122 0.32 -6.47 1.03
CA CYS A 122 -0.20 -6.07 -0.28
C CYS A 122 0.75 -5.09 -1.00
N LEU A 123 1.36 -4.14 -0.27
CA LEU A 123 2.37 -3.23 -0.84
C LEU A 123 3.60 -4.00 -1.31
N ARG A 124 4.06 -5.00 -0.54
CA ARG A 124 5.18 -5.87 -0.93
C ARG A 124 4.86 -6.71 -2.16
N GLU A 125 3.65 -7.26 -2.27
CA GLU A 125 3.24 -8.02 -3.45
C GLU A 125 3.15 -7.13 -4.70
N ALA A 126 2.60 -5.92 -4.55
CA ALA A 126 2.58 -4.92 -5.60
C ALA A 126 4.00 -4.47 -5.98
N ALA A 127 4.90 -4.34 -5.01
CA ALA A 127 6.31 -4.06 -5.25
C ALA A 127 6.96 -5.20 -6.01
N ASN A 128 6.84 -6.46 -5.56
CA ASN A 128 7.47 -7.62 -6.19
C ASN A 128 7.01 -7.85 -7.64
N SER A 129 5.72 -7.70 -7.91
CA SER A 129 5.20 -7.77 -9.28
C SER A 129 5.76 -6.67 -10.19
N SER A 130 6.14 -5.53 -9.60
CA SER A 130 6.70 -4.38 -10.30
C SER A 130 8.24 -4.29 -10.26
N PHE A 131 8.91 -5.00 -9.34
CA PHE A 131 10.35 -4.95 -9.08
C PHE A 131 11.08 -6.06 -9.85
N MET A 132 10.45 -7.24 -9.98
CA MET A 132 10.94 -8.36 -10.80
C MET A 132 10.79 -8.11 -12.30
N THR A 133 9.97 -7.14 -12.68
CA THR A 133 9.94 -6.61 -14.04
C THR A 133 10.67 -5.28 -14.02
N ALA A 134 11.85 -5.24 -14.64
CA ALA A 134 12.52 -3.99 -15.00
C ALA A 134 11.51 -2.95 -15.56
N PRO A 135 11.83 -1.65 -15.59
CA PRO A 135 10.95 -0.58 -16.11
C PRO A 135 10.43 -0.80 -17.55
N SER A 136 10.80 -1.87 -18.23
CA SER A 136 10.55 -2.17 -19.64
C SER A 136 9.08 -2.25 -20.06
N SER A 137 8.13 -2.54 -19.17
CA SER A 137 6.69 -2.65 -19.55
C SER A 137 5.84 -1.42 -19.22
N SER A 138 6.09 -0.74 -18.08
CA SER A 138 5.35 0.47 -17.69
C SER A 138 6.11 1.31 -16.65
N PRO A 139 7.06 2.17 -17.08
CA PRO A 139 7.81 3.03 -16.18
C PRO A 139 6.91 3.94 -15.34
N ALA A 140 5.87 4.51 -15.94
CA ALA A 140 4.97 5.44 -15.25
C ALA A 140 4.22 4.78 -14.07
N LYS A 141 3.76 3.53 -14.25
CA LYS A 141 3.09 2.76 -13.20
C LYS A 141 4.04 2.43 -12.06
N TRP A 142 5.29 2.05 -12.40
CA TRP A 142 6.33 1.79 -11.42
C TRP A 142 6.65 3.04 -10.58
N ILE A 143 6.89 4.19 -11.23
CA ILE A 143 7.20 5.45 -10.54
C ILE A 143 6.04 5.86 -9.63
N SER A 144 4.79 5.76 -10.11
CA SER A 144 3.61 6.08 -9.31
C SER A 144 3.50 5.20 -8.06
N LEU A 145 3.77 3.90 -8.19
CA LEU A 145 3.74 2.97 -7.06
C LEU A 145 4.84 3.28 -6.03
N GLN A 146 6.07 3.53 -6.48
CA GLN A 146 7.16 3.95 -5.58
C GLN A 146 6.87 5.30 -4.93
N SER A 147 6.20 6.21 -5.64
CA SER A 147 5.77 7.50 -5.12
C SER A 147 4.74 7.32 -4.00
N LEU A 148 3.70 6.51 -4.22
CA LEU A 148 2.74 6.14 -3.16
C LEU A 148 3.48 5.60 -1.92
N PHE A 149 4.39 4.65 -2.13
CA PHE A 149 5.15 4.03 -1.05
C PHE A 149 5.93 5.08 -0.25
N ALA A 150 6.64 5.97 -0.93
CA ALA A 150 7.37 7.07 -0.30
C ALA A 150 6.44 7.94 0.58
N HIS A 151 5.25 8.29 0.10
CA HIS A 151 4.29 9.05 0.88
C HIS A 151 3.77 8.27 2.09
N LEU A 152 3.45 6.98 1.95
CA LEU A 152 2.97 6.16 3.07
C LEU A 152 4.02 6.00 4.16
N TYR A 153 5.29 5.78 3.79
CA TYR A 153 6.39 5.64 4.74
C TYR A 153 6.78 6.98 5.37
N GLY A 154 6.87 8.05 4.59
CA GLY A 154 7.17 9.39 5.08
C GLY A 154 6.12 9.92 6.09
N GLN A 155 4.88 9.44 5.98
CA GLN A 155 3.78 9.78 6.89
C GLN A 155 3.57 8.74 8.02
N GLY A 156 4.45 7.74 8.11
CA GLY A 156 4.41 6.69 9.14
C GLY A 156 3.11 5.86 9.13
N ILE A 157 2.45 5.71 7.98
CA ILE A 157 1.23 4.90 7.85
C ILE A 157 1.58 3.40 7.86
N THR A 158 2.74 3.06 7.32
CA THR A 158 3.33 1.73 7.39
C THR A 158 4.85 1.86 7.57
N GLN A 159 5.52 0.79 7.98
CA GLN A 159 6.96 0.75 8.13
C GLN A 159 7.59 -0.08 7.01
N ARG A 160 8.79 0.31 6.57
CA ARG A 160 9.53 -0.31 5.46
C ARG A 160 10.77 -1.06 5.93
N THR A 161 10.67 -1.80 7.04
CA THR A 161 11.83 -2.57 7.54
C THR A 161 12.21 -3.70 6.59
N ASP A 162 11.24 -4.23 5.85
CA ASP A 162 11.43 -5.27 4.86
C ASP A 162 12.32 -4.81 3.71
N LEU A 163 12.04 -3.68 3.04
CA LEU A 163 12.91 -3.25 1.94
C LEU A 163 14.33 -2.90 2.38
N ALA A 164 14.54 -2.44 3.61
CA ALA A 164 15.89 -2.29 4.13
C ALA A 164 16.64 -3.64 4.14
N ILE A 165 15.98 -4.72 4.57
CA ILE A 165 16.55 -6.07 4.55
C ILE A 165 16.77 -6.56 3.12
N TRP A 166 15.82 -6.35 2.21
CA TRP A 166 15.95 -6.79 0.81
C TRP A 166 17.06 -6.05 0.07
N VAL A 167 17.19 -4.73 0.25
CA VAL A 167 18.28 -3.93 -0.35
C VAL A 167 19.63 -4.32 0.25
N LEU A 168 19.70 -4.55 1.57
CA LEU A 168 20.92 -5.05 2.21
C LEU A 168 21.29 -6.43 1.69
N ARG A 169 20.31 -7.32 1.52
CA ARG A 169 20.55 -8.64 0.96
C ARG A 169 21.06 -8.54 -0.48
N ASP A 170 20.40 -7.77 -1.33
CA ASP A 170 20.80 -7.58 -2.73
C ASP A 170 22.23 -7.01 -2.82
N ALA A 171 22.55 -5.98 -2.02
CA ALA A 171 23.89 -5.38 -1.99
C ALA A 171 24.99 -6.30 -1.43
N LEU A 172 24.64 -7.27 -0.57
CA LEU A 172 25.59 -8.20 0.05
C LEU A 172 25.72 -9.53 -0.71
N GLU A 173 24.68 -9.92 -1.45
CA GLU A 173 24.62 -11.16 -2.23
C GLU A 173 24.90 -10.93 -3.73
N GLU A 174 25.04 -9.69 -4.19
CA GLU A 174 25.50 -9.38 -5.54
C GLU A 174 26.90 -9.98 -5.76
N GLU A 175 27.04 -10.81 -6.80
CA GLU A 175 28.36 -11.33 -7.18
C GLU A 175 29.25 -10.14 -7.54
N LEU A 176 30.35 -9.99 -6.80
CA LEU A 176 31.35 -8.99 -7.12
C LEU A 176 31.77 -9.20 -8.58
N PRO A 177 31.88 -8.11 -9.37
CA PRO A 177 32.43 -8.24 -10.71
C PRO A 177 33.77 -8.96 -10.61
N PRO A 178 34.09 -9.84 -11.59
CA PRO A 178 35.36 -10.56 -11.57
C PRO A 178 36.50 -9.56 -11.36
N PRO A 179 37.49 -9.88 -10.53
CA PRO A 179 38.56 -8.96 -10.18
C PRO A 179 39.14 -8.34 -11.45
N GLY A 180 38.99 -7.02 -11.59
CA GLY A 180 39.63 -6.27 -12.66
C GLY A 180 41.13 -6.11 -12.39
N SER A 181 41.88 -5.58 -13.35
CA SER A 181 43.34 -5.37 -13.27
C SER A 181 43.85 -4.60 -12.03
N ALA A 182 42.97 -3.88 -11.33
CA ALA A 182 43.27 -3.25 -10.05
C ALA A 182 43.47 -4.24 -8.89
N HIS A 183 42.77 -5.38 -8.90
CA HIS A 183 42.97 -6.45 -7.92
C HIS A 183 44.32 -7.15 -8.13
N ASP A 184 44.70 -7.38 -9.39
CA ASP A 184 45.98 -8.01 -9.74
C ASP A 184 47.17 -7.08 -9.42
N ALA A 185 47.04 -5.78 -9.67
CA ALA A 185 48.05 -4.78 -9.29
C ALA A 185 48.28 -4.69 -7.76
N MET A 186 47.25 -5.00 -6.97
CA MET A 186 47.33 -4.99 -5.51
C MET A 186 48.00 -6.26 -4.95
N LEU A 187 47.95 -7.38 -5.69
CA LEU A 187 48.66 -8.62 -5.35
C LEU A 187 50.13 -8.58 -5.81
N GLU A 188 50.45 -7.92 -6.92
CA GLU A 188 51.84 -7.75 -7.40
C GLU A 188 52.68 -6.81 -6.52
N GLY A 189 52.04 -5.88 -5.81
CA GLY A 189 52.72 -4.96 -4.88
C GLY A 189 53.14 -5.56 -3.53
N VAL A 190 52.79 -6.82 -3.24
CA VAL A 190 53.06 -7.48 -1.95
C VAL A 190 54.34 -8.34 -1.99
N CYS A 191 54.93 -8.57 -3.16
CA CYS A 191 56.17 -9.35 -3.33
C CYS A 191 57.38 -8.47 -3.73
N GLN A 192 57.69 -7.43 -2.96
CA GLN A 192 59.00 -6.76 -2.99
C GLN A 192 59.76 -7.00 -1.69
#